data_AF-A0A445KE12-F1
#
_entry.id   AF-A0A445KE12-F1
#
_cell.length_a   1.000
_cell.length_b   1.000
_cell.length_c   1.000
_cell.angle_alpha   90.00
_cell.angle_beta   90.00
_cell.angle_gamma   90.00
#
_symmetry.space_group_name_H-M   'P 1'
#
loop_
_entity.id
_entity.type
_entity.pdbx_description
1 polymer ?
#
loop_
_entity_poly.entity_id
_entity_poly.type
_entity_poly.pdbx_seq_one_letter_code
_entity_poly.pdbx_strand_id
1 'polypeptide(L)'
;MSEVKRIGVVGGGQMGSGIAQVAAMHDIDAAGADALKRLRLTTDLEDLQLADLIIEAIVESEDVKKSLFAQLDRIANSSAILASNTSSISVTRLATPTSRPCQHFFALYTGVATKEDIDTGMKLVTNHPMGPLELADFIGLDVCLSIMRVLHAGLGDNKYAPCALLVQYVDAGRLGRKRGIGVYEYSKDPRSTKSSSRL
;
A
#
# COMPACT_ATOMS: atom_id res chain seq x y z
N MET A 1 -8.63 -2.22 -15.38
CA MET A 1 -8.90 -1.55 -14.09
C MET A 1 -9.94 -2.39 -13.35
N SER A 2 -9.65 -2.88 -12.15
CA SER A 2 -10.74 -3.19 -11.21
C SER A 2 -11.19 -1.85 -10.63
N GLU A 3 -12.30 -1.34 -11.14
CA GLU A 3 -12.91 -0.09 -10.70
C GLU A 3 -13.28 -0.17 -9.20
N VAL A 4 -12.92 0.85 -8.42
CA VAL A 4 -13.32 0.96 -7.01
C VAL A 4 -14.82 1.25 -6.98
N LYS A 5 -15.63 0.30 -6.51
CA LYS A 5 -17.09 0.42 -6.50
C LYS A 5 -17.65 0.68 -5.11
N ARG A 6 -16.94 0.23 -4.07
CA ARG A 6 -17.39 0.37 -2.68
C ARG A 6 -16.31 1.01 -1.83
N ILE A 7 -16.62 2.17 -1.27
CA ILE A 7 -15.74 2.92 -0.37
C ILE A 7 -16.31 2.83 1.05
N GLY A 8 -15.48 2.41 1.99
CA GLY A 8 -15.73 2.49 3.42
C GLY A 8 -15.02 3.68 4.04
N VAL A 9 -15.69 4.41 4.94
CA VAL A 9 -15.07 5.49 5.71
C VAL A 9 -15.25 5.21 7.19
N VAL A 10 -14.16 5.20 7.95
CA VAL A 10 -14.16 4.94 9.40
C VAL A 10 -13.88 6.22 10.15
N GLY A 11 -14.89 6.76 10.84
CA GLY A 11 -14.81 7.98 11.64
C GLY A 11 -15.90 8.98 11.25
N GLY A 12 -16.83 9.25 12.17
CA GLY A 12 -17.95 10.20 11.95
C GLY A 12 -17.61 11.66 12.25
N GLY A 13 -16.32 12.01 12.37
CA GLY A 13 -15.88 13.37 12.62
C GLY A 13 -16.04 14.29 11.40
N GLN A 14 -15.54 15.52 11.52
CA GLN A 14 -15.59 16.52 10.43
C GLN A 14 -14.96 15.98 9.14
N MET A 15 -13.75 15.44 9.22
CA MET A 15 -13.03 14.91 8.05
C MET A 15 -13.73 13.68 7.46
N GLY A 16 -14.11 12.70 8.29
CA GLY A 16 -14.74 11.48 7.78
C GLY A 16 -16.12 11.72 7.16
N SER A 17 -16.92 12.63 7.71
CA SER A 17 -18.20 13.04 7.10
C SER A 17 -17.98 13.73 5.75
N GLY A 18 -16.97 14.61 5.65
CA GLY A 18 -16.59 15.26 4.39
C GLY A 18 -16.11 14.27 3.34
N ILE A 19 -15.25 13.32 3.72
CA ILE A 19 -14.76 12.26 2.82
C ILE A 19 -15.93 11.41 2.31
N ALA A 20 -16.83 10.99 3.20
CA ALA A 20 -18.01 10.21 2.84
C ALA A 20 -18.93 10.99 1.88
N GLN A 21 -19.11 12.29 2.12
CA GLN A 21 -19.89 13.16 1.24
C GLN A 21 -19.25 13.25 -0.15
N VAL A 22 -17.95 13.52 -0.25
CA VAL A 22 -17.24 13.61 -1.54
C VAL A 22 -17.27 12.27 -2.28
N ALA A 23 -17.04 11.16 -1.57
CA ALA A 23 -17.12 9.82 -2.14
C ALA A 23 -18.52 9.50 -2.70
N ALA A 24 -19.58 9.92 -2.01
CA ALA A 24 -20.96 9.73 -2.47
C ALA A 24 -21.37 10.66 -3.62
N MET A 25 -20.65 11.78 -3.80
CA MET A 25 -20.86 12.76 -4.87
C MET A 25 -20.10 12.44 -6.17
N HIS A 26 -19.14 11.50 -6.14
CA HIS A 26 -18.49 11.04 -7.36
C HIS A 26 -19.55 10.54 -8.36
N ASP A 27 -19.44 10.98 -9.62
CA ASP A 27 -20.37 10.73 -10.72
C ASP A 27 -21.70 11.52 -10.68
N ILE A 28 -21.78 12.62 -9.91
CA ILE A 28 -22.96 13.52 -9.89
C ILE A 28 -22.60 14.92 -10.43
N ASP A 29 -23.21 15.30 -11.55
CA ASP A 29 -23.32 16.69 -11.98
C ASP A 29 -24.26 17.44 -11.01
N ALA A 30 -23.67 18.26 -10.13
CA ALA A 30 -24.26 19.40 -9.43
C ALA A 30 -25.77 19.33 -9.05
N ALA A 31 -26.19 18.32 -8.29
CA ALA A 31 -27.44 18.37 -7.50
C ALA A 31 -27.36 17.37 -6.32
N GLY A 32 -26.66 17.76 -5.24
CA GLY A 32 -26.25 16.89 -4.13
C GLY A 32 -27.35 16.23 -3.26
N ALA A 33 -28.62 16.22 -3.68
CA ALA A 33 -29.73 15.66 -2.90
C ALA A 33 -29.79 14.11 -2.93
N ASP A 34 -29.30 13.46 -3.99
CA ASP A 34 -29.35 11.99 -4.12
C ASP A 34 -28.10 11.27 -3.55
N ALA A 35 -27.03 12.00 -3.23
CA ALA A 35 -25.80 11.44 -2.66
C ALA A 35 -26.04 10.75 -1.31
N LEU A 36 -26.92 11.31 -0.47
CA LEU A 36 -27.26 10.72 0.84
C LEU A 36 -27.91 9.34 0.72
N LYS A 37 -28.64 9.04 -0.36
CA LYS A 37 -29.25 7.71 -0.55
C LYS A 37 -28.23 6.61 -0.81
N ARG A 38 -27.00 6.98 -1.21
CA ARG A 38 -25.89 6.06 -1.43
C ARG A 38 -25.06 5.81 -0.17
N LEU A 39 -25.27 6.59 0.90
CA LEU A 39 -24.58 6.42 2.16
C LEU A 39 -25.31 5.40 3.04
N ARG A 40 -24.60 4.34 3.40
CA ARG A 40 -25.03 3.41 4.45
C ARG A 40 -24.19 3.68 5.70
N LEU A 41 -24.85 4.15 6.76
CA LEU A 41 -24.22 4.29 8.06
C LEU A 41 -24.28 2.95 8.80
N THR A 42 -23.19 2.60 9.46
CA THR A 42 -23.09 1.39 10.27
C THR A 42 -22.17 1.64 11.46
N THR A 43 -22.40 0.92 12.53
CA THR A 43 -21.51 0.86 13.70
C THR A 43 -20.66 -0.41 13.72
N ASP A 44 -20.96 -1.36 12.84
CA ASP A 44 -20.31 -2.66 12.79
C ASP A 44 -19.22 -2.65 11.72
N LEU A 45 -17.97 -2.92 12.13
CA LEU A 45 -16.84 -2.94 11.20
C LEU A 45 -16.94 -4.07 10.16
N GLU A 46 -17.71 -5.13 10.43
CA GLU A 46 -17.91 -6.26 9.52
C GLU A 46 -18.58 -5.85 8.20
N ASP A 47 -19.40 -4.80 8.22
CA ASP A 47 -20.03 -4.25 7.00
C ASP A 47 -18.99 -3.72 5.98
N LEU A 48 -17.74 -3.51 6.39
CA LEU A 48 -16.64 -3.06 5.53
C LEU A 48 -15.95 -4.20 4.77
N GLN A 49 -16.31 -5.47 5.02
CA GLN A 49 -15.68 -6.63 4.36
C GLN A 49 -15.74 -6.56 2.83
N LEU A 50 -16.81 -5.96 2.30
CA LEU A 50 -17.07 -5.84 0.86
C LEU A 50 -16.50 -4.54 0.24
N ALA A 51 -15.81 -3.70 1.01
CA ALA A 51 -15.23 -2.46 0.51
C ALA A 51 -13.96 -2.72 -0.30
N ASP A 52 -13.81 -2.01 -1.42
CA ASP A 52 -12.60 -2.03 -2.26
C ASP A 52 -11.55 -1.05 -1.73
N LEU A 53 -12.00 0.03 -1.08
CA LEU A 53 -11.17 1.07 -0.46
C LEU A 53 -11.76 1.42 0.91
N ILE A 54 -10.94 1.41 1.96
CA ILE A 54 -11.31 1.83 3.31
C ILE A 54 -10.43 3.01 3.72
N ILE A 55 -11.05 4.13 4.08
CA ILE A 55 -10.38 5.36 4.50
C ILE A 55 -10.63 5.58 5.99
N GLU A 56 -9.56 5.59 6.77
CA GLU A 56 -9.57 5.81 8.20
C GLU A 56 -9.43 7.32 8.51
N ALA A 57 -10.35 7.86 9.31
CA ALA A 57 -10.41 9.26 9.73
C ALA A 57 -10.92 9.40 11.18
N ILE A 58 -10.34 8.62 12.10
CA ILE A 58 -10.59 8.66 13.55
C ILE A 58 -9.61 9.61 14.25
N VAL A 59 -9.75 9.73 15.57
CA VAL A 59 -8.85 10.51 16.44
C VAL A 59 -7.37 10.21 16.16
N GLU A 60 -6.54 11.25 16.26
CA GLU A 60 -5.10 11.19 15.99
C GLU A 60 -4.34 10.54 17.15
N SER A 61 -4.57 9.23 17.35
CA SER A 61 -3.90 8.39 18.34
C SER A 61 -3.31 7.15 17.66
N GLU A 62 -2.01 6.93 17.85
CA GLU A 62 -1.27 5.85 17.20
C GLU A 62 -1.78 4.47 17.64
N ASP A 63 -2.04 4.26 18.93
CA ASP A 63 -2.51 2.97 19.45
C ASP A 63 -3.92 2.63 18.96
N VAL A 64 -4.81 3.62 18.93
CA VAL A 64 -6.19 3.44 18.46
C VAL A 64 -6.21 3.11 16.97
N LYS A 65 -5.45 3.84 16.15
CA LYS A 65 -5.35 3.57 14.72
C LYS A 65 -4.69 2.22 14.44
N LYS A 66 -3.61 1.85 15.14
CA LYS A 66 -2.99 0.53 14.99
C LYS A 66 -3.95 -0.61 15.30
N SER A 67 -4.70 -0.49 16.39
CA SER A 67 -5.74 -1.47 16.75
C SER A 67 -6.81 -1.58 15.67
N LEU A 68 -7.27 -0.44 15.14
CA LEU A 68 -8.24 -0.40 14.05
C LEU A 68 -7.67 -1.02 12.77
N PHE A 69 -6.45 -0.68 12.37
CA PHE A 69 -5.82 -1.25 11.17
C PHE A 69 -5.64 -2.77 11.29
N ALA A 70 -5.32 -3.28 12.49
CA ALA A 70 -5.29 -4.72 12.74
C ALA A 70 -6.66 -5.40 12.62
N GLN A 71 -7.73 -4.71 13.04
CA GLN A 71 -9.11 -5.20 12.90
C GLN A 71 -9.56 -5.15 11.45
N LEU A 72 -9.33 -4.04 10.76
CA LEU A 72 -9.65 -3.85 9.35
C LEU A 72 -8.91 -4.85 8.47
N ASP A 73 -7.67 -5.17 8.79
CA ASP A 73 -6.91 -6.18 8.06
C ASP A 73 -7.52 -7.59 8.15
N ARG A 74 -8.12 -7.94 9.28
CA ARG A 74 -8.84 -9.22 9.45
C ARG A 74 -10.18 -9.27 8.71
N ILE A 75 -10.85 -8.13 8.59
CA ILE A 75 -12.22 -8.04 8.07
C ILE A 75 -12.22 -7.75 6.56
N ALA A 76 -11.35 -6.85 6.10
CA ALA A 76 -11.35 -6.37 4.73
C ALA A 76 -10.87 -7.46 3.78
N ASN A 77 -11.48 -7.51 2.59
CA ASN A 77 -11.05 -8.38 1.51
C ASN A 77 -9.55 -8.22 1.22
N SER A 78 -8.84 -9.28 0.82
CA SER A 78 -7.39 -9.27 0.58
C SER A 78 -6.94 -8.30 -0.52
N SER A 79 -7.85 -7.91 -1.43
CA SER A 79 -7.60 -6.91 -2.46
C SER A 79 -7.96 -5.48 -2.05
N ALA A 80 -8.58 -5.28 -0.88
CA ALA A 80 -8.99 -3.96 -0.42
C ALA A 80 -7.78 -3.07 -0.08
N ILE A 81 -7.88 -1.79 -0.41
CA ILE A 81 -6.89 -0.77 -0.04
C ILE A 81 -7.27 -0.20 1.32
N LEU A 82 -6.35 -0.23 2.28
CA LEU A 82 -6.49 0.45 3.56
C LEU A 82 -5.68 1.76 3.52
N ALA A 83 -6.37 2.88 3.70
CA ALA A 83 -5.81 4.23 3.67
C ALA A 83 -6.12 4.98 4.99
N SER A 84 -5.28 5.95 5.35
CA SER A 84 -5.45 6.78 6.55
C SER A 84 -5.37 8.26 6.18
N ASN A 85 -6.29 9.06 6.73
CA ASN A 85 -6.31 10.52 6.66
C ASN A 85 -5.49 11.17 7.81
N THR A 86 -4.52 10.46 8.37
CA THR A 86 -3.61 10.98 9.39
C THR A 86 -2.72 12.09 8.83
N SER A 87 -2.44 13.11 9.64
CA SER A 87 -1.49 14.18 9.32
C SER A 87 -0.20 14.09 10.14
N SER A 88 -0.21 13.34 11.24
CA SER A 88 0.89 13.34 12.22
C SER A 88 1.44 11.95 12.55
N ILE A 89 0.77 10.87 12.14
CA ILE A 89 1.20 9.50 12.43
C ILE A 89 1.76 8.87 11.15
N SER A 90 2.92 8.21 11.27
CA SER A 90 3.54 7.51 10.15
C SER A 90 2.64 6.39 9.64
N VAL A 91 2.30 6.42 8.35
CA VAL A 91 1.53 5.37 7.67
C VAL A 91 2.21 4.00 7.79
N THR A 92 3.55 3.94 7.78
CA THR A 92 4.31 2.70 7.99
C THR A 92 4.12 2.14 9.40
N ARG A 93 4.09 3.01 10.42
CA ARG A 93 3.79 2.58 11.79
C ARG A 93 2.36 2.08 11.93
N LEU A 94 1.41 2.66 11.20
CA LEU A 94 0.03 2.19 11.12
C LEU A 94 -0.12 0.88 10.35
N ALA A 95 0.76 0.61 9.38
CA ALA A 95 0.80 -0.63 8.61
C ALA A 95 1.54 -1.77 9.33
N THR A 96 2.29 -1.49 10.40
CA THR A 96 3.04 -2.51 11.16
C THR A 96 2.16 -3.67 11.69
N PRO A 97 0.95 -3.43 12.23
CA PRO A 97 0.08 -4.51 12.69
C PRO A 97 -0.73 -5.19 11.57
N THR A 98 -0.60 -4.76 10.31
CA THR A 98 -1.36 -5.36 9.20
C THR A 98 -0.59 -6.51 8.57
N SER A 99 -1.33 -7.49 8.07
CA SER A 99 -0.85 -8.68 7.41
C SER A 99 -0.59 -8.45 5.92
N ARG A 100 -0.29 -7.22 5.46
CA ARG A 100 -0.26 -6.86 4.03
C ARG A 100 1.15 -6.45 3.55
N PRO A 101 2.12 -7.37 3.49
CA PRO A 101 3.54 -7.05 3.26
C PRO A 101 3.83 -6.49 1.85
N CYS A 102 2.99 -6.75 0.86
CA CYS A 102 3.19 -6.30 -0.53
C CYS A 102 2.47 -5.01 -0.92
N GLN A 103 2.00 -4.22 0.05
CA GLN A 103 1.22 -3.02 -0.24
C GLN A 103 1.96 -2.02 -1.15
N HIS A 104 3.29 -2.00 -1.17
CA HIS A 104 4.09 -1.15 -2.07
C HIS A 104 4.01 -1.59 -3.55
N PHE A 105 4.16 -2.89 -3.84
CA PHE A 105 3.99 -3.41 -5.20
C PHE A 105 2.53 -3.34 -5.65
N PHE A 106 1.60 -3.53 -4.72
CA PHE A 106 0.18 -3.39 -5.00
C PHE A 106 -0.19 -1.93 -5.28
N ALA A 107 0.26 -0.98 -4.46
CA ALA A 107 0.04 0.45 -4.66
C ALA A 107 0.63 0.94 -5.98
N LEU A 108 1.80 0.43 -6.36
CA LEU A 108 2.40 0.68 -7.67
C LEU A 108 1.57 0.05 -8.80
N TYR A 109 1.12 -1.20 -8.64
CA TYR A 109 0.30 -1.91 -9.62
C TYR A 109 -1.06 -1.26 -9.86
N THR A 110 -1.71 -0.77 -8.81
CA THR A 110 -3.01 -0.10 -8.87
C THR A 110 -2.88 1.39 -9.22
N GLY A 111 -1.66 1.92 -9.34
CA GLY A 111 -1.41 3.32 -9.68
C GLY A 111 -1.77 4.33 -8.59
N VAL A 112 -1.89 3.88 -7.34
CA VAL A 112 -2.26 4.73 -6.18
C VAL A 112 -1.13 5.71 -5.83
N ALA A 113 0.11 5.32 -6.07
CA ALA A 113 1.28 6.16 -5.87
C ALA A 113 2.36 5.80 -6.89
N THR A 114 3.19 6.78 -7.27
CA THR A 114 4.35 6.52 -8.11
C THR A 114 5.43 5.77 -7.32
N LYS A 115 6.34 5.08 -8.00
CA LYS A 115 7.45 4.38 -7.34
C LYS A 115 8.32 5.37 -6.55
N GLU A 116 8.54 6.57 -7.09
CA GLU A 116 9.27 7.65 -6.44
C GLU A 116 8.58 8.12 -5.16
N ASP A 117 7.26 8.30 -5.17
CA ASP A 117 6.50 8.73 -3.99
C ASP A 117 6.52 7.68 -2.89
N ILE A 118 6.41 6.40 -3.26
CA ILE A 118 6.46 5.26 -2.33
C ILE A 118 7.81 5.23 -1.62
N ASP A 119 8.91 5.30 -2.37
CA ASP A 119 10.25 5.22 -1.80
C ASP A 119 10.66 6.48 -1.04
N THR A 120 10.28 7.66 -1.56
CA THR A 120 10.56 8.94 -0.92
C THR A 120 9.76 9.08 0.38
N GLY A 121 8.49 8.69 0.36
CA GLY A 121 7.65 8.64 1.55
C GLY A 121 8.29 7.77 2.62
N MET A 122 8.77 6.57 2.27
CA MET A 122 9.42 5.70 3.24
C MET A 122 10.75 6.25 3.77
N LYS A 123 11.62 6.79 2.90
CA LYS A 123 12.89 7.41 3.32
C LYS A 123 12.67 8.58 4.28
N LEU A 124 11.78 9.50 3.91
CA LEU A 124 11.53 10.72 4.68
C LEU A 124 10.77 10.43 5.98
N VAL A 125 9.79 9.53 5.95
CA VAL A 125 8.90 9.29 7.08
C VAL A 125 9.51 8.34 8.10
N THR A 126 10.27 7.33 7.67
CA THR A 126 10.79 6.29 8.60
C THR A 126 12.28 6.41 8.86
N ASN A 127 12.94 7.43 8.30
CA ASN A 127 14.40 7.57 8.30
C ASN A 127 15.12 6.29 7.85
N HIS A 128 14.46 5.49 6.98
CA HIS A 128 15.11 4.33 6.40
C HIS A 128 16.11 4.79 5.34
N PRO A 129 17.31 4.18 5.29
CA PRO A 129 18.35 4.59 4.34
C PRO A 129 17.97 4.32 2.88
N MET A 130 16.94 3.49 2.65
CA MET A 130 16.49 3.09 1.32
C MET A 130 14.97 2.85 1.34
N GLY A 131 14.29 3.21 0.26
CA GLY A 131 12.87 2.92 0.09
C GLY A 131 12.60 1.43 -0.14
N PRO A 132 11.38 0.93 0.09
CA PRO A 132 11.05 -0.48 -0.04
C PRO A 132 11.21 -1.02 -1.47
N LEU A 133 10.91 -0.23 -2.51
CA LEU A 133 11.04 -0.65 -3.91
C LEU A 133 12.52 -0.68 -4.32
N GLU A 134 13.29 0.34 -3.96
CA GLU A 134 14.75 0.35 -4.10
C GLU A 134 15.43 -0.79 -3.35
N LEU A 135 14.97 -1.12 -2.14
CA LEU A 135 15.47 -2.23 -1.35
C LEU A 135 15.16 -3.57 -2.02
N ALA A 136 13.95 -3.73 -2.55
CA ALA A 136 13.58 -4.92 -3.32
C ALA A 136 14.45 -5.07 -4.59
N ASP A 137 14.73 -3.97 -5.29
CA ASP A 137 15.65 -3.98 -6.44
C ASP A 137 17.11 -4.24 -6.04
N PHE A 138 17.51 -3.87 -4.83
CA PHE A 138 18.84 -4.16 -4.29
C PHE A 138 19.01 -5.65 -3.93
N ILE A 139 18.01 -6.24 -3.27
CA ILE A 139 17.98 -7.67 -2.93
C ILE A 139 17.83 -8.53 -4.19
N GLY A 140 16.96 -8.11 -5.10
CA GLY A 140 16.60 -8.80 -6.33
C GLY A 140 15.16 -9.30 -6.30
N LEU A 141 14.38 -8.96 -7.33
CA LEU A 141 12.95 -9.25 -7.39
C LEU A 141 12.63 -10.74 -7.45
N ASP A 142 13.51 -11.56 -8.01
CA ASP A 142 13.40 -13.03 -8.01
C ASP A 142 13.63 -13.64 -6.63
N VAL A 143 14.55 -13.09 -5.85
CA VAL A 143 14.79 -13.51 -4.47
C VAL A 143 13.57 -13.15 -3.62
N CYS A 144 13.06 -11.92 -3.75
CA CYS A 144 11.82 -11.51 -3.09
C CYS A 144 10.66 -12.43 -3.47
N LEU A 145 10.46 -12.70 -4.76
CA LEU A 145 9.40 -13.61 -5.24
C LEU A 145 9.56 -15.04 -4.70
N SER A 146 10.79 -15.55 -4.64
CA SER A 146 11.08 -16.90 -4.15
C SER A 146 10.77 -17.03 -2.65
N ILE A 147 11.19 -16.04 -1.86
CA ILE A 147 10.86 -15.98 -0.42
C ILE A 147 9.36 -15.95 -0.23
N MET A 148 8.64 -15.12 -1.01
CA MET A 148 7.19 -15.03 -0.91
C MET A 148 6.49 -16.34 -1.26
N ARG A 149 6.92 -17.04 -2.34
CA ARG A 149 6.37 -18.35 -2.70
C ARG A 149 6.60 -19.39 -1.60
N VAL A 150 7.78 -19.38 -0.98
CA VAL A 150 8.09 -20.28 0.15
C VAL A 150 7.24 -19.94 1.36
N LEU A 151 7.10 -18.65 1.70
CA LEU A 151 6.25 -18.22 2.81
C LEU A 151 4.77 -18.52 2.56
N HIS A 152 4.28 -18.33 1.34
CA HIS A 152 2.91 -18.65 0.95
C HIS A 152 2.63 -20.14 1.01
N ALA A 153 3.52 -20.97 0.45
CA ALA A 153 3.39 -22.42 0.48
C ALA A 153 3.57 -23.00 1.90
N GLY A 154 4.49 -22.44 2.69
CA GLY A 154 4.82 -22.95 4.02
C GLY A 154 3.87 -22.51 5.13
N LEU A 155 3.36 -21.28 5.05
CA LEU A 155 2.44 -20.72 6.05
C LEU A 155 0.98 -20.81 5.62
N GLY A 156 0.70 -21.11 4.34
CA GLY A 156 -0.66 -21.28 3.81
C GLY A 156 -1.51 -20.01 3.82
N ASP A 157 -0.91 -18.86 4.11
CA ASP A 157 -1.62 -17.60 4.33
C ASP A 157 -1.46 -16.68 3.11
N ASN A 158 -2.59 -16.25 2.55
CA ASN A 158 -2.69 -15.38 1.38
C ASN A 158 -1.97 -14.04 1.54
N LYS A 159 -1.57 -13.62 2.76
CA LYS A 159 -0.70 -12.46 2.95
C LYS A 159 0.64 -12.54 2.22
N TYR A 160 1.17 -13.75 2.06
CA TYR A 160 2.44 -13.99 1.38
C TYR A 160 2.25 -14.28 -0.11
N ALA A 161 1.01 -14.20 -0.62
CA ALA A 161 0.76 -14.34 -2.03
C ALA A 161 1.52 -13.22 -2.79
N PRO A 162 2.37 -13.57 -3.75
CA PRO A 162 3.13 -12.57 -4.49
C PRO A 162 2.19 -11.71 -5.35
N CYS A 163 2.42 -10.40 -5.36
CA CYS A 163 1.69 -9.48 -6.22
C CYS A 163 1.92 -9.81 -7.70
N ALA A 164 0.88 -9.71 -8.53
CA ALA A 164 0.97 -9.98 -9.97
C ALA A 164 2.06 -9.17 -10.67
N LEU A 165 2.27 -7.89 -10.28
CA LEU A 165 3.32 -7.05 -10.83
C LEU A 165 4.72 -7.58 -10.54
N LEU A 166 4.95 -8.11 -9.34
CA LEU A 166 6.23 -8.71 -8.96
C LEU A 166 6.52 -9.96 -9.81
N VAL A 167 5.50 -10.79 -10.02
CA VAL A 167 5.60 -11.97 -10.91
C VAL A 167 5.92 -11.53 -12.34
N GLN A 168 5.19 -10.55 -12.88
CA GLN A 168 5.42 -10.00 -14.22
C GLN A 168 6.84 -9.44 -14.40
N TYR A 169 7.39 -8.75 -13.40
CA TYR A 169 8.76 -8.24 -13.46
C TYR A 169 9.80 -9.37 -13.50
N VAL A 170 9.62 -10.40 -12.68
CA VAL A 170 10.54 -11.56 -12.69
C VAL A 170 10.44 -12.33 -14.00
N ASP A 171 9.23 -12.57 -14.50
CA ASP A 171 9.00 -13.26 -15.78
C ASP A 171 9.58 -12.46 -16.97
N ALA A 172 9.54 -11.13 -16.89
CA ALA A 172 10.16 -10.24 -17.86
C ALA A 172 11.69 -10.08 -17.70
N GLY A 173 12.32 -10.79 -16.73
CA GLY A 173 13.75 -10.71 -16.48
C GLY A 173 14.22 -9.41 -15.82
N ARG A 174 13.30 -8.59 -15.30
CA ARG A 174 13.60 -7.39 -14.51
C ARG A 174 13.90 -7.85 -13.08
N LEU A 175 15.17 -8.04 -12.77
CA LEU A 175 15.59 -8.64 -11.49
C LEU A 175 16.22 -7.63 -10.52
N GLY A 176 16.08 -6.33 -10.77
CA GLY A 176 16.68 -5.29 -9.94
C GLY A 176 18.08 -4.90 -10.41
N ARG A 177 18.87 -4.34 -9.49
CA ARG A 177 20.20 -3.77 -9.77
C ARG A 177 21.15 -4.74 -10.45
N LYS A 178 21.06 -6.04 -10.13
CA LYS A 178 21.92 -7.08 -10.71
C LYS A 178 21.78 -7.25 -12.23
N ARG A 179 20.64 -6.84 -12.81
CA ARG A 179 20.39 -6.87 -14.26
C ARG A 179 20.41 -5.48 -14.90
N GLY A 180 20.63 -4.42 -14.12
CA GLY A 180 20.51 -3.04 -14.59
C GLY A 180 19.06 -2.58 -14.77
N ILE A 181 18.07 -3.43 -14.46
CA ILE A 181 16.65 -3.11 -14.61
C ILE A 181 15.80 -3.93 -13.63
N GLY A 182 14.95 -3.23 -12.88
CA GLY A 182 14.03 -3.74 -11.86
C GLY A 182 12.76 -2.90 -11.85
N VAL A 183 12.29 -2.45 -10.70
CA VAL A 183 11.29 -1.36 -10.58
C VAL A 183 11.87 -0.05 -11.16
N TYR A 184 13.16 0.18 -10.93
CA TYR A 184 13.93 1.26 -11.51
C TYR A 184 14.84 0.76 -12.64
N GLU A 185 15.21 1.68 -13.53
CA GLU A 185 16.26 1.46 -14.52
C GLU A 185 17.59 1.93 -13.95
N TYR A 186 18.59 1.06 -13.99
CA TYR A 186 19.93 1.31 -13.48
C TYR A 186 20.89 1.28 -14.67
N SER A 187 21.19 2.47 -15.22
CA SER A 187 22.26 2.61 -16.20
C SER A 187 23.59 2.12 -15.61
N LYS A 188 24.34 1.32 -16.37
CA LYS A 188 25.71 0.94 -16.00
C LYS A 188 26.60 2.19 -16.04
N ASP A 189 26.78 2.85 -14.90
CA ASP A 189 27.83 3.87 -14.76
C ASP A 189 29.22 3.19 -14.79
N PRO A 190 30.16 3.56 -15.67
CA PRO A 190 31.50 2.96 -15.78
C PRO A 190 32.44 3.16 -14.57
N ARG A 191 32.00 3.82 -13.49
CA ARG A 191 32.90 4.28 -12.41
C ARG A 191 33.17 3.28 -11.28
N SER A 192 33.00 1.97 -11.50
CA SER A 192 33.36 0.93 -10.51
C SER A 192 34.85 0.53 -10.51
N THR A 193 35.77 1.45 -10.83
CA THR A 193 37.21 1.20 -10.67
C THR A 193 37.89 2.30 -9.88
N LYS A 194 38.43 1.86 -8.73
CA LYS A 194 39.46 2.47 -7.87
C LYS A 194 38.98 3.44 -6.79
N SER A 195 38.81 2.88 -5.59
CA SER A 195 39.57 3.36 -4.44
C SER A 195 40.14 2.16 -3.69
N SER A 196 41.34 1.74 -4.11
CA SER A 196 42.26 0.98 -3.29
C SER A 196 42.96 1.99 -2.40
N SER A 197 42.44 2.26 -1.20
CA SER A 197 43.22 2.95 -0.17
C SER A 197 44.23 1.94 0.41
N ARG A 198 45.43 1.96 -0.15
CA ARG A 198 46.64 1.39 0.49
C ARG A 198 47.07 2.33 1.63
N LEU A 199 47.45 1.67 2.73
CA LEU A 199 48.35 2.09 3.82
C LEU A 199 47.94 3.31 4.65
#